data_AF-A0A5C9CS15-F1
#
_entry.id   AF-A0A5C9CS15-F1
#
_cell.length_a   1.000
_cell.length_b   1.000
_cell.length_c   1.000
_cell.angle_alpha   90.00
_cell.angle_beta   90.00
_cell.angle_gamma   90.00
#
_symmetry.space_group_name_H-M   'P 1'
#
loop_
_entity.id
_entity.type
_entity.pdbx_description
1 polymer ?
#
loop_
_entity_poly.entity_id
_entity_poly.type
_entity_poly.pdbx_seq_one_letter_code
_entity_poly.pdbx_strand_id
1 'polypeptide(L)'
;MVHYELVPSVWHAKPLIFDWDQDLGVVTGQDAERIKELAADGSISYPAMTVMFSSNPLKNRSDMAAILAYQHHLPPDLEPFLPTPAADEFPDETYVDAAGVTVIGRDQIVY
;
A
#
# COMPACT_ATOMS: atom_id res chain seq x y z
N MET A 1 -3.87 12.90 -17.19
CA MET A 1 -3.62 13.75 -16.01
C MET A 1 -4.87 13.91 -15.15
N VAL A 2 -4.81 13.51 -13.87
CA VAL A 2 -5.91 13.51 -12.89
C VAL A 2 -5.48 14.32 -11.67
N HIS A 3 -6.37 15.16 -11.15
CA HIS A 3 -6.13 15.97 -9.96
C HIS A 3 -6.53 15.23 -8.69
N TYR A 4 -5.69 15.31 -7.65
CA TYR A 4 -5.92 14.67 -6.35
C TYR A 4 -5.73 15.67 -5.21
N GLU A 5 -6.69 15.63 -4.29
CA GLU A 5 -6.64 16.33 -3.01
C GLU A 5 -6.85 15.30 -1.89
N LEU A 6 -5.76 14.91 -1.24
CA LEU A 6 -5.79 13.89 -0.20
C LEU A 6 -5.87 14.51 1.18
N VAL A 7 -6.80 14.01 1.97
CA VAL A 7 -6.95 14.38 3.38
C VAL A 7 -5.93 13.58 4.21
N PRO A 8 -5.17 14.21 5.12
CA PRO A 8 -4.24 13.50 5.98
C PRO A 8 -4.97 12.52 6.89
N SER A 9 -4.43 11.32 7.06
CA SER A 9 -4.92 10.30 7.99
C SER A 9 -4.25 10.39 9.37
N VAL A 10 -3.15 11.14 9.47
CA VAL A 10 -2.40 11.38 10.71
C VAL A 10 -2.37 12.87 11.07
N TRP A 11 -2.45 13.16 12.37
CA TRP A 11 -2.63 14.53 12.90
C TRP A 11 -1.50 15.51 12.56
N HIS A 12 -0.29 15.02 12.24
CA HIS A 12 0.87 15.84 11.91
C HIS A 12 1.09 16.01 10.40
N ALA A 13 0.28 15.36 9.55
CA ALA A 13 0.39 15.47 8.09
C ALA A 13 -0.46 16.64 7.58
N LYS A 14 0.01 17.28 6.51
CA LYS A 14 -0.75 18.30 5.77
C LYS A 14 -1.53 17.63 4.64
N PRO A 15 -2.64 18.23 4.16
CA PRO A 15 -3.28 17.81 2.91
C PRO A 15 -2.28 17.75 1.77
N LEU A 16 -2.50 16.83 0.84
CA LEU A 16 -1.60 16.60 -0.28
C LEU A 16 -2.33 16.93 -1.58
N ILE A 17 -1.84 17.93 -2.30
CA ILE A 17 -2.48 18.47 -3.51
C ILE A 17 -1.52 18.33 -4.69
N PHE A 18 -1.92 17.53 -5.68
CA PHE A 18 -1.09 17.23 -6.85
C PHE A 18 -1.93 16.77 -8.03
N ASP A 19 -1.33 16.84 -9.21
CA ASP A 19 -1.80 16.23 -10.42
C ASP A 19 -0.91 15.05 -10.79
N TRP A 20 -1.51 13.97 -11.25
CA TRP A 20 -0.78 12.79 -11.66
C TRP A 20 -1.20 12.32 -13.05
N ASP A 21 -0.19 12.11 -13.88
CA ASP A 21 -0.31 11.43 -15.16
C ASP A 21 0.32 10.04 -15.05
N GLN A 22 -0.54 9.03 -14.95
CA GLN A 22 -0.11 7.65 -14.77
C GLN A 22 0.70 7.12 -15.97
N ASP A 23 0.29 7.43 -17.19
CA ASP A 23 0.92 6.88 -18.41
C ASP A 23 2.35 7.39 -18.56
N LEU A 24 2.55 8.68 -18.25
CA LEU A 24 3.86 9.32 -18.29
C LEU A 24 4.64 9.15 -16.99
N GLY A 25 3.99 8.79 -15.88
CA GLY A 25 4.59 8.73 -14.54
C GLY A 25 4.95 10.12 -14.01
N VAL A 26 4.21 11.14 -14.43
CA VAL A 26 4.51 12.54 -14.13
C VAL A 26 3.61 13.00 -12.99
N VAL A 27 4.22 13.55 -11.95
CA VAL A 27 3.52 14.18 -10.83
C VAL A 27 3.88 15.67 -10.82
N THR A 28 2.87 16.54 -10.80
CA THR A 28 3.02 18.00 -10.76
C THR A 28 2.07 18.59 -9.72
N GLY A 29 2.21 19.88 -9.43
CA GLY A 29 1.42 20.57 -8.41
C GLY A 29 2.23 20.87 -7.15
N GLN A 30 1.55 21.35 -6.12
CA GLN A 30 2.17 21.91 -4.92
C GLN A 30 2.99 20.88 -4.14
N ASP A 31 2.46 19.66 -4.00
CA ASP A 31 3.09 18.61 -3.18
C ASP A 31 3.77 17.52 -4.01
N ALA A 32 3.99 17.77 -5.31
CA ALA A 32 4.58 16.81 -6.23
C ALA A 32 5.98 16.34 -5.83
N GLU A 33 6.83 17.26 -5.36
CA GLU A 33 8.20 16.92 -4.95
C GLU A 33 8.20 15.96 -3.76
N ARG A 34 7.27 16.12 -2.81
CA ARG A 34 7.14 15.20 -1.67
C ARG A 34 6.79 13.78 -2.12
N ILE A 35 5.92 13.63 -3.12
CA ILE A 35 5.58 12.31 -3.69
C ILE A 35 6.81 11.70 -4.37
N LYS A 36 7.57 12.50 -5.13
CA LYS A 36 8.79 12.03 -5.82
C LYS A 36 9.88 11.64 -4.83
N GLU A 37 10.05 12.38 -3.74
CA GLU A 37 10.98 12.05 -2.65
C GLU A 37 10.62 10.69 -2.04
N LEU A 38 9.35 10.47 -1.70
CA LEU A 38 8.88 9.18 -1.18
C LEU A 38 9.10 8.06 -2.20
N ALA A 39 8.79 8.30 -3.48
CA ALA A 39 9.01 7.33 -4.55
C ALA A 39 10.49 6.98 -4.73
N ALA A 40 11.40 7.94 -4.54
CA ALA A 40 12.84 7.76 -4.65
C ALA A 40 13.45 6.97 -3.47
N ASP A 41 12.79 6.94 -2.32
CA ASP A 41 13.19 6.11 -1.17
C ASP A 41 13.12 4.61 -1.48
N GLY A 42 12.36 4.23 -2.52
CA GLY A 42 12.31 2.86 -3.06
C GLY A 42 11.48 1.89 -2.23
N SER A 43 11.03 2.29 -1.04
CA SER A 43 10.11 1.52 -0.22
C SER A 43 9.34 2.39 0.75
N ILE A 44 8.22 1.89 1.25
CA ILE A 44 7.52 2.46 2.41
C ILE A 44 7.23 1.35 3.41
N SER A 45 7.48 1.64 4.69
CA SER A 45 7.19 0.74 5.79
C SER A 45 5.99 1.22 6.60
N TYR A 46 4.98 0.37 6.68
CA TYR A 46 3.82 0.47 7.57
C TYR A 46 4.05 -0.39 8.81
N PRO A 47 3.25 -0.19 9.89
CA PRO A 47 3.39 -0.98 11.12
C PRO A 47 3.35 -2.51 10.95
N ALA A 48 2.72 -3.02 9.87
CA ALA A 48 2.56 -4.45 9.62
C ALA A 48 3.15 -4.95 8.28
N MET A 49 3.70 -4.05 7.45
CA MET A 49 4.20 -4.45 6.13
C MET A 49 5.20 -3.44 5.57
N THR A 50 6.17 -3.92 4.81
CA THR A 50 7.05 -3.07 4.00
C THR A 50 6.74 -3.31 2.53
N VAL A 51 6.45 -2.24 1.80
CA VAL A 51 6.19 -2.26 0.36
C VAL A 51 7.45 -1.80 -0.35
N MET A 52 8.03 -2.69 -1.16
CA MET A 52 9.12 -2.34 -2.07
C MET A 52 8.51 -1.85 -3.38
N PHE A 53 9.00 -0.72 -3.89
CA PHE A 53 8.48 -0.17 -5.14
C PHE A 53 9.03 -0.87 -6.37
N SER A 54 8.27 -0.81 -7.46
CA SER A 54 8.75 -1.23 -8.77
C SER A 54 9.84 -0.30 -9.32
N SER A 55 10.38 -0.62 -10.49
CA SER A 55 11.37 0.22 -11.18
C SER A 55 10.83 1.59 -11.59
N ASN A 56 9.51 1.77 -11.67
CA ASN A 56 8.85 3.02 -12.03
C ASN A 56 7.63 3.27 -11.12
N PRO A 57 7.84 3.63 -9.84
CA PRO A 57 6.77 3.77 -8.86
C PRO A 57 5.66 4.73 -9.30
N LEU A 58 6.03 5.84 -9.93
CA LEU A 58 5.06 6.85 -10.36
C LEU A 58 4.20 6.41 -11.57
N LYS A 59 4.52 5.31 -12.24
CA LYS A 59 3.68 4.73 -13.31
C LYS A 59 2.79 3.60 -12.80
N ASN A 60 3.11 3.05 -11.64
CA ASN A 60 2.43 1.90 -11.07
C ASN A 60 1.38 2.36 -10.07
N ARG A 61 0.12 1.97 -10.28
CA ARG A 61 -0.98 2.31 -9.38
C ARG A 61 -0.79 1.76 -7.97
N SER A 62 -0.22 0.57 -7.81
CA SER A 62 -0.01 -0.02 -6.50
C SER A 62 1.10 0.68 -5.72
N ASP A 63 2.19 1.05 -6.39
CA ASP A 63 3.26 1.83 -5.77
C ASP A 63 2.77 3.23 -5.40
N MET A 64 2.04 3.88 -6.31
CA MET A 64 1.42 5.18 -6.05
C MET A 64 0.42 5.08 -4.88
N ALA A 65 -0.44 4.06 -4.87
CA ALA A 65 -1.38 3.84 -3.77
C ALA A 65 -0.65 3.66 -2.43
N ALA A 66 0.46 2.92 -2.39
CA ALA A 66 1.29 2.80 -1.21
C ALA A 66 1.88 4.15 -0.78
N ILE A 67 2.47 4.91 -1.70
CA ILE A 67 3.04 6.24 -1.42
C ILE A 67 2.00 7.16 -0.76
N LEU A 68 0.80 7.20 -1.31
CA LEU A 68 -0.26 8.09 -0.83
C LEU A 68 -0.87 7.59 0.50
N ALA A 69 -1.08 6.27 0.65
CA ALA A 69 -1.67 5.70 1.86
C ALA A 69 -0.79 5.79 3.11
N TYR A 70 0.48 6.17 2.98
CA TYR A 70 1.39 6.27 4.12
C TYR A 70 0.93 7.28 5.18
N GLN A 71 0.38 8.43 4.77
CA GLN A 71 -0.04 9.50 5.67
C GLN A 71 -1.40 10.11 5.30
N HIS A 72 -2.08 9.58 4.28
CA HIS A 72 -3.28 10.16 3.73
C HIS A 72 -4.34 9.11 3.43
N HIS A 73 -5.60 9.55 3.39
CA HIS A 73 -6.70 8.72 2.91
C HIS A 73 -6.62 8.58 1.40
N LEU A 74 -6.68 7.34 0.92
CA LEU A 74 -6.70 7.06 -0.51
C LEU A 74 -8.04 7.47 -1.14
N PRO A 75 -8.01 7.91 -2.41
CA PRO A 75 -9.20 8.12 -3.18
C PRO A 75 -9.76 6.77 -3.67
N PRO A 76 -11.08 6.68 -3.94
CA PRO A 76 -11.75 5.41 -4.25
C PRO A 76 -11.20 4.67 -5.48
N ASP A 77 -10.55 5.38 -6.39
CA ASP A 77 -9.94 4.82 -7.60
C ASP A 77 -8.58 4.15 -7.34
N LEU A 78 -7.90 4.51 -6.24
CA LEU A 78 -6.61 3.94 -5.85
C LEU A 78 -6.70 2.98 -4.66
N GLU A 79 -7.78 3.03 -3.86
CA GLU A 79 -8.03 2.07 -2.78
C GLU A 79 -7.88 0.60 -3.20
N PRO A 80 -8.40 0.13 -4.35
CA PRO A 80 -8.30 -1.28 -4.75
C PRO A 80 -6.87 -1.71 -5.11
N PHE A 81 -5.98 -0.74 -5.37
CA PHE A 81 -4.59 -1.00 -5.76
C PHE A 81 -3.64 -0.99 -4.58
N LEU A 82 -4.11 -0.61 -3.38
CA LEU A 82 -3.31 -0.64 -2.17
C LEU A 82 -2.81 -2.08 -1.95
N PRO A 83 -1.49 -2.31 -1.89
CA PRO A 83 -0.98 -3.63 -1.56
C PRO A 83 -1.48 -4.01 -0.18
N THR A 84 -2.27 -5.08 -0.11
CA THR A 84 -2.61 -5.72 1.14
C THR A 84 -1.49 -6.67 1.53
N PRO A 85 -1.21 -6.84 2.84
CA PRO A 85 -0.37 -7.97 3.26
C PRO A 85 -0.97 -9.23 2.64
N ALA A 86 -0.11 -10.13 2.14
CA ALA A 86 -0.57 -11.46 1.76
C ALA A 86 -1.41 -11.97 2.93
N ALA A 87 -2.66 -12.37 2.67
CA ALA A 87 -3.50 -12.93 3.71
C ALA A 87 -2.66 -13.99 4.41
N ASP A 88 -2.50 -13.87 5.73
CA ASP A 88 -1.74 -14.86 6.49
C ASP A 88 -2.17 -16.24 5.98
N GLU A 89 -1.21 -17.02 5.47
CA GLU A 89 -1.40 -18.37 4.94
C GLU A 89 -1.79 -19.36 6.06
N PHE A 90 -2.57 -18.92 7.05
CA PHE A 90 -3.23 -19.83 7.96
C PHE A 90 -4.37 -20.49 7.20
N PRO A 91 -4.33 -21.82 7.03
CA PRO A 91 -5.42 -22.55 6.42
C PRO A 91 -6.71 -22.35 7.24
N ASP A 92 -7.86 -22.52 6.61
CA ASP A 92 -9.14 -22.40 7.34
C ASP A 92 -9.30 -23.50 8.39
N GLU A 93 -8.70 -24.67 8.16
CA GLU A 93 -8.73 -25.82 9.06
C GLU A 93 -7.32 -26.26 9.47
N THR A 94 -7.19 -26.71 10.71
CA THR A 94 -5.99 -27.32 11.25
C THR A 94 -5.79 -28.69 10.61
N TYR A 95 -4.60 -28.93 10.06
CA TYR A 95 -4.23 -30.22 9.47
C TYR A 95 -2.81 -30.63 9.84
N VAL A 96 -2.49 -31.91 9.65
CA VAL A 96 -1.12 -32.42 9.77
C VAL A 96 -0.56 -32.61 8.37
N ASP A 97 0.57 -31.96 8.08
CA ASP A 97 1.22 -32.07 6.78
C ASP A 97 1.92 -33.42 6.57
N ALA A 98 2.44 -33.64 5.36
CA ALA A 98 3.15 -34.88 5.01
C ALA A 98 4.45 -35.12 5.81
N ALA A 99 4.98 -34.09 6.47
CA ALA A 99 6.14 -34.17 7.35
C ALA A 99 5.75 -34.45 8.82
N GLY A 100 4.45 -34.56 9.12
CA GLY A 100 3.94 -34.78 10.47
C GLY A 100 3.86 -33.51 11.32
N VAL A 101 3.96 -32.33 10.71
CA VAL A 101 3.84 -31.04 11.39
C VAL A 101 2.37 -30.64 11.43
N THR A 102 1.87 -30.31 12.62
CA THR A 102 0.53 -29.74 12.78
C THR A 102 0.55 -28.28 12.36
N VAL A 103 -0.12 -27.96 11.25
CA VAL A 103 -0.37 -26.61 10.79
C VAL A 103 -1.68 -26.13 11.41
N ILE A 104 -1.60 -25.11 12.26
CA ILE A 104 -2.78 -24.57 12.95
C ILE A 104 -3.54 -23.63 12.00
N GLY A 105 -4.80 -23.96 11.76
CA GLY A 105 -5.72 -23.16 10.98
C GLY A 105 -6.53 -22.19 11.83
N ARG A 106 -7.48 -21.50 11.19
CA ARG A 106 -8.40 -20.55 11.86
C ARG A 106 -9.60 -21.22 12.53
N ASP A 107 -9.70 -22.53 12.46
CA ASP A 107 -10.77 -23.29 13.10
C ASP A 107 -10.69 -23.17 14.62
N GLN A 108 -11.86 -22.98 15.25
CA GLN A 108 -11.94 -23.01 16.70
C GLN A 108 -11.68 -24.44 17.18
N ILE A 109 -10.61 -24.64 17.96
CA ILE A 109 -10.42 -25.88 18.72
C ILE A 109 -11.52 -25.92 19.79
N VAL A 110 -12.59 -26.65 19.52
CA VAL A 110 -13.63 -26.96 20.51
C VAL A 110 -13.14 -28.17 21.32
N TYR A 111 -12.82 -27.94 22.60
CA TYR A 111 -12.45 -28.97 23.57
C TYR A 111 -13.68 -29.68 24.14
#